data_AF-A0A3N7ZDP8-F1
#
_entry.id   AF-A0A3N7ZDP8-F1
#
_cell.length_a   1.000
_cell.length_b   1.000
_cell.length_c   1.000
_cell.angle_alpha   90.00
_cell.angle_beta   90.00
_cell.angle_gamma   90.00
#
_symmetry.space_group_name_H-M   'P 1'
#
loop_
_entity.id
_entity.type
_entity.pdbx_description
1 polymer ?
#
loop_
_entity_poly.entity_id
_entity_poly.type
_entity_poly.pdbx_seq_one_letter_code
_entity_poly.pdbx_strand_id
1 'polypeptide(L)' 'MGTIDATAAARPEKTLSSLEIIRNALRAAALASSGRDALDAAGDALRQLADLARVEVRYG' A
#
# COMPACT_ATOMS: atom_id res chain seq x y z
N MET A 1 6.47 -4.96 34.78
CA MET A 1 6.65 -5.91 33.66
C MET A 1 5.42 -5.75 32.77
N GLY A 2 5.47 -4.75 31.87
CA GLY A 2 4.31 -4.38 31.04
C GLY A 2 4.11 -5.38 29.91
N THR A 3 2.88 -5.85 29.75
CA THR A 3 2.44 -6.68 28.63
C THR A 3 2.71 -5.94 27.33
N ILE A 4 3.53 -6.54 26.46
CA ILE A 4 3.67 -6.11 25.07
C ILE A 4 2.28 -6.19 24.46
N ASP A 5 1.68 -5.04 24.20
CA ASP A 5 0.40 -4.95 23.51
C ASP A 5 0.61 -5.41 22.07
N ALA A 6 0.49 -6.72 21.88
CA ALA A 6 0.62 -7.41 20.60
C ALA A 6 -0.57 -7.16 19.66
N THR A 7 -1.51 -6.25 20.00
CA THR A 7 -2.60 -5.89 19.10
C THR A 7 -2.16 -5.01 17.93
N ALA A 8 -0.94 -4.45 17.96
CA ALA A 8 -0.36 -3.68 16.86
C ALA A 8 0.54 -4.49 15.91
N ALA A 9 0.48 -5.82 15.94
CA ALA A 9 1.05 -6.63 14.87
C ALA A 9 0.20 -6.41 13.60
N ALA A 10 0.58 -5.41 12.81
CA ALA A 10 0.00 -5.13 11.49
C ALA A 10 -0.16 -6.45 10.74
N ARG A 11 -1.43 -6.84 10.51
CA ARG A 11 -1.82 -8.12 9.94
C ARG A 11 -0.91 -8.44 8.74
N PRO A 12 -0.10 -9.52 8.79
CA PRO A 12 0.95 -9.75 7.82
C PRO A 12 0.40 -9.82 6.39
N GLU A 13 -0.83 -10.29 6.19
CA GLU A 13 -1.48 -10.28 4.87
C GLU A 13 -1.67 -8.86 4.30
N LYS A 14 -1.90 -7.86 5.15
CA LYS A 14 -2.11 -6.47 4.72
C LYS A 14 -0.81 -5.74 4.42
N THR A 15 0.23 -6.02 5.21
CA THR A 15 1.59 -5.54 4.96
C THR A 15 2.12 -6.11 3.63
N LEU A 16 1.81 -7.38 3.35
CA LEU A 16 2.13 -8.00 2.05
C LEU A 16 1.31 -7.34 0.93
N SER A 17 0.01 -7.11 1.12
CA SER A 17 -0.86 -6.45 0.12
C SER A 17 -0.42 -5.02 -0.22
N SER A 18 -0.01 -4.21 0.75
CA SER A 18 0.48 -2.83 0.51
C SER A 18 1.83 -2.80 -0.20
N LEU A 19 2.75 -3.71 0.15
CA LEU A 19 4.02 -3.86 -0.58
C LEU A 19 3.82 -4.34 -2.02
N GLU A 20 2.82 -5.19 -2.28
CA GLU A 20 2.48 -5.62 -3.64
C GLU A 20 1.97 -4.48 -4.52
N ILE A 21 1.11 -3.61 -3.97
CA ILE A 21 0.61 -2.41 -4.65
C ILE A 21 1.79 -1.50 -5.02
N ILE A 22 2.68 -1.22 -4.06
CA ILE A 22 3.85 -0.37 -4.28
C ILE A 22 4.78 -0.97 -5.33
N ARG A 23 5.09 -2.26 -5.22
CA ARG A 23 5.97 -2.96 -6.17
C ARG A 23 5.41 -2.95 -7.59
N ASN A 24 4.11 -3.16 -7.74
CA ASN A 24 3.47 -3.14 -9.05
C ASN A 24 3.54 -1.75 -9.68
N ALA A 25 3.27 -0.70 -8.90
CA ALA A 25 3.37 0.68 -9.38
C ALA A 25 4.80 1.08 -9.75
N LEU A 26 5.79 0.70 -8.95
CA LEU A 26 7.20 0.95 -9.28
C LEU A 26 7.62 0.24 -10.57
N ARG A 27 7.16 -1.00 -10.78
CA ARG A 27 7.41 -1.72 -12.04
C ARG A 27 6.74 -1.03 -13.23
N ALA A 28 5.47 -0.62 -13.10
CA ALA A 28 4.75 0.08 -14.15
C ALA A 28 5.41 1.43 -14.49
N ALA A 29 5.80 2.19 -13.47
CA ALA A 29 6.52 3.46 -13.64
C ALA A 29 7.89 3.28 -14.30
N ALA A 30 8.62 2.20 -13.99
CA ALA A 30 9.90 1.91 -14.64
C ALA A 30 9.77 1.51 -16.11
N LEU A 31 8.61 0.97 -16.51
CA LEU A 31 8.30 0.57 -17.89
C LEU A 31 7.54 1.64 -18.68
N ALA A 32 7.22 2.77 -18.04
CA ALA A 32 6.44 3.84 -18.62
C ALA A 32 7.18 4.55 -19.76
N SER A 33 6.45 4.89 -20.83
CA SER A 33 6.97 5.65 -21.98
C SER A 33 7.21 7.13 -21.70
N SER A 34 6.59 7.68 -20.65
CA SER A 34 6.71 9.08 -20.27
C SER A 34 6.62 9.26 -18.75
N GLY A 35 7.11 10.41 -18.27
CA GLY A 35 6.96 10.79 -16.87
C GLY A 35 5.50 10.93 -16.42
N ARG A 36 4.56 11.26 -17.34
CA ARG A 36 3.12 11.31 -17.03
C ARG A 36 2.57 9.92 -16.76
N ASP A 37 2.86 8.95 -17.62
CA ASP A 37 2.39 7.57 -17.45
C ASP A 37 2.94 6.96 -16.13
N ALA A 38 4.17 7.32 -15.76
CA ALA A 38 4.77 6.93 -14.49
C ALA A 38 4.05 7.56 -13.28
N LEU A 39 3.66 8.83 -13.38
CA LEU A 39 2.89 9.53 -12.34
C LEU A 39 1.46 8.99 -12.22
N ASP A 40 0.83 8.63 -13.34
CA ASP A 40 -0.50 8.01 -13.33
C ASP A 40 -0.46 6.65 -12.62
N ALA A 41 0.53 5.80 -12.93
CA ALA A 41 0.73 4.53 -12.24
C ALA A 41 0.99 4.70 -10.73
N ALA A 42 1.75 5.73 -10.34
CA ALA A 42 1.96 6.07 -8.93
C ALA A 42 0.67 6.56 -8.26
N GLY A 43 -0.12 7.40 -8.94
CA GLY A 43 -1.41 7.91 -8.47
C GLY A 43 -2.42 6.79 -8.21
N ASP A 44 -2.52 5.83 -9.12
CA ASP A 44 -3.38 4.66 -8.98
C ASP A 44 -2.97 3.79 -7.77
N ALA A 45 -1.67 3.63 -7.52
CA ALA A 45 -1.19 2.93 -6.33
C ALA A 45 -1.57 3.67 -5.03
N LEU A 46 -1.37 4.98 -5.00
CA LEU A 46 -1.73 5.81 -3.84
C LEU A 46 -3.24 5.73 -3.55
N ARG A 47 -4.07 5.70 -4.58
CA ARG A 47 -5.52 5.52 -4.42
C ARG A 47 -5.85 4.17 -3.78
N GLN A 48 -5.25 3.08 -4.26
CA GLN A 48 -5.46 1.74 -3.70
C GLN A 48 -5.00 1.65 -2.24
N LEU A 49 -3.85 2.24 -1.92
CA LEU A 49 -3.35 2.31 -0.53
C LEU A 49 -4.28 3.12 0.37
N ALA A 50 -4.82 4.24 -0.12
CA ALA A 50 -5.79 5.04 0.63
C ALA A 50 -7.09 4.25 0.89
N ASP A 51 -7.56 3.47 -0.08
CA ASP A 51 -8.74 2.62 0.09
C ASP A 51 -8.48 1.50 1.10
N LEU A 52 -7.28 0.88 1.06
CA LEU A 52 -6.86 -0.09 2.07
C LEU A 52 -6.86 0.56 3.47
N ALA A 53 -6.24 1.73 3.64
CA ALA A 53 -6.20 2.45 4.91
C ALA A 53 -7.60 2.83 5.43
N ARG A 54 -8.53 3.24 4.54
CA ARG A 54 -9.92 3.51 4.93
C ARG A 54 -10.64 2.27 5.44
N VAL A 55 -10.42 1.13 4.78
CA VAL A 55 -10.97 -0.16 5.24
C VAL A 55 -10.40 -0.50 6.62
N GLU A 56 -9.12 -0.23 6.87
CA GLU A 56 -8.53 -0.45 8.19
C GLU A 56 -9.15 0.43 9.27
N VAL A 57 -9.36 1.72 9.01
CA VAL A 57 -10.03 2.63 9.96
C VAL A 57 -11.48 2.21 10.24
N ARG A 58 -12.14 1.57 9.27
CA ARG A 58 -13.55 1.13 9.42
C ARG A 58 -13.71 -0.19 10.19
N TYR A 59 -12.72 -1.08 10.14
CA TYR A 59 -12.78 -2.44 10.69
C TYR A 59 -11.69 -2.76 11.73
N GLY A 60 -10.89 -1.76 12.12
CA GLY A 60 -9.95 -1.80 13.24
C GLY A 60 -10.56 -1.12 14.45
#